data_AF-A0A073ITF0-F1
#
_entry.id   AF-A0A073ITF0-F1
#
_cell.length_a   1.000
_cell.length_b   1.000
_cell.length_c   1.000
_cell.angle_alpha   90.00
_cell.angle_beta   90.00
_cell.angle_gamma   90.00
#
_symmetry.space_group_name_H-M   'P 1'
#
loop_
_entity.id
_entity.type
_entity.pdbx_description
1 polymer ?
#
loop_
_entity_poly.entity_id
_entity_poly.type
_entity_poly.pdbx_seq_one_letter_code
_entity_poly.pdbx_strand_id
1 'polypeptide(L)'
;MQQHAFACPFTTSDSWVILSPIEQSIKRKIEAVGTPLKDWDINIYRGVLTGCNEAFIISTEKRDEILANCQTKEERKRTEEIIRPILRGRDIKRYSYDWAGLWLIYIPWHFPLQFDNTIQGSSERAEKEFCQQYPAVYKHMLQYKKELSARNKAETGIRYEWYALQRWGANYWEDFLKPKIVWGEISDIPKFGFDAKGEMYCEATSFL
;
A
#
# COMPACT_ATOMS: atom_id res chain seq x y z
N MET A 1 -44.61 -13.88 16.16
CA MET A 1 -44.81 -12.47 16.55
C MET A 1 -43.63 -11.69 15.97
N GLN A 2 -43.81 -10.99 14.84
CA GLN A 2 -42.76 -10.14 14.26
C GLN A 2 -42.80 -8.79 14.96
N GLN A 3 -41.78 -8.46 15.76
CA GLN A 3 -41.79 -7.25 16.59
C GLN A 3 -41.31 -5.98 15.86
N HIS A 4 -40.68 -6.10 14.67
CA HIS A 4 -40.22 -4.97 13.88
C HIS A 4 -40.33 -5.24 12.37
N ALA A 5 -41.49 -4.96 11.78
CA ALA A 5 -41.70 -5.00 10.33
C ALA A 5 -42.13 -3.62 9.83
N PHE A 6 -41.49 -3.12 8.78
CA PHE A 6 -41.87 -1.88 8.09
C PHE A 6 -41.75 -2.07 6.58
N ALA A 7 -42.64 -1.44 5.82
CA ALA A 7 -42.61 -1.52 4.37
C ALA A 7 -41.44 -0.67 3.83
N CYS A 8 -40.48 -1.32 3.17
CA CYS A 8 -39.39 -0.66 2.45
C CYS A 8 -39.61 -0.88 0.94
N PRO A 9 -40.17 0.09 0.22
CA PRO A 9 -40.44 -0.06 -1.20
C PRO A 9 -39.13 0.02 -2.00
N PHE A 10 -38.75 -1.06 -2.68
CA PHE A 10 -37.60 -1.11 -3.60
C PHE A 10 -38.06 -0.82 -5.03
N THR A 11 -38.65 0.36 -5.24
CA THR A 11 -39.31 0.72 -6.49
C THR A 11 -38.39 1.39 -7.50
N THR A 12 -37.15 1.70 -7.14
CA THR A 12 -36.14 2.30 -8.04
C THR A 12 -35.03 1.29 -8.38
N SER A 13 -34.30 1.57 -9.46
CA SER A 13 -33.10 0.83 -9.86
C SER A 13 -31.85 1.23 -9.08
N ASP A 14 -31.99 2.10 -8.07
CA ASP A 14 -30.88 2.51 -7.21
C ASP A 14 -30.45 1.38 -6.28
N SER A 15 -29.25 1.48 -5.71
CA SER A 15 -28.75 0.51 -4.73
C SER A 15 -29.73 0.37 -3.56
N TRP A 16 -30.11 -0.87 -3.26
CA TRP A 16 -31.03 -1.17 -2.16
C TRP A 16 -30.34 -0.96 -0.82
N VAL A 17 -31.01 -0.24 0.08
CA VAL A 17 -30.53 0.00 1.45
C VAL A 17 -31.63 -0.35 2.44
N ILE A 18 -31.31 -1.19 3.42
CA ILE A 18 -32.24 -1.59 4.48
C ILE A 18 -31.95 -0.75 5.71
N LEU A 19 -32.83 0.21 5.99
CA LEU A 19 -32.71 1.18 7.08
C LEU A 19 -34.08 1.38 7.73
N SER A 20 -34.10 1.67 9.03
CA SER A 20 -35.31 2.10 9.73
C SER A 20 -35.87 3.41 9.13
N PRO A 21 -37.15 3.74 9.35
CA PRO A 21 -37.74 4.99 8.84
C PRO A 21 -36.98 6.26 9.25
N ILE A 22 -36.39 6.27 10.45
CA ILE A 22 -35.60 7.40 10.96
C ILE A 22 -34.28 7.52 10.20
N GLU A 23 -33.54 6.42 10.05
CA GLU A 23 -32.28 6.37 9.31
C GLU A 23 -32.47 6.74 7.83
N GLN A 24 -33.57 6.29 7.19
CA GLN A 24 -33.92 6.70 5.82
C GLN A 24 -34.18 8.21 5.71
N SER A 25 -34.87 8.80 6.70
CA SER A 25 -35.11 10.24 6.76
C SER A 25 -33.80 11.03 6.91
N ILE A 26 -32.89 10.56 7.76
CA ILE A 26 -31.56 11.15 7.94
C ILE A 26 -30.74 11.05 6.65
N LYS A 27 -30.68 9.86 6.04
CA LYS A 27 -29.97 9.64 4.76
C LYS A 27 -30.45 10.60 3.68
N ARG A 28 -31.77 10.74 3.48
CA ARG A 28 -32.34 11.68 2.48
C ARG A 28 -31.96 13.13 2.75
N LYS A 29 -31.93 13.56 4.02
CA LYS A 29 -31.49 14.92 4.37
C LYS A 29 -30.01 15.16 4.05
N ILE A 30 -29.16 14.18 4.33
CA ILE A 30 -27.73 14.23 4.01
C ILE A 30 -27.54 14.28 2.49
N GLU A 31 -28.22 13.42 1.74
CA GLU A 31 -28.11 13.36 0.27
C GLU A 31 -28.70 14.59 -0.44
N ALA A 32 -29.70 15.25 0.14
CA ALA A 32 -30.28 16.47 -0.43
C ALA A 32 -29.36 17.70 -0.32
N VAL A 33 -28.43 17.72 0.65
CA VAL A 33 -27.55 18.87 0.93
C VAL A 33 -26.09 18.57 0.57
N GLY A 34 -25.65 17.33 0.75
CA GLY A 34 -24.26 16.92 0.57
C GLY A 34 -23.93 16.49 -0.85
N THR A 35 -22.66 16.64 -1.21
CA THR A 35 -22.11 16.12 -2.47
C THR A 35 -21.62 14.68 -2.27
N PRO A 36 -22.11 13.69 -3.04
CA PRO A 36 -21.62 12.31 -2.97
C PRO A 36 -20.12 12.22 -3.23
N LEU A 37 -19.42 11.37 -2.49
CA LEU A 37 -17.95 11.24 -2.57
C LEU A 37 -17.41 11.01 -4.00
N LYS A 38 -18.17 10.28 -4.83
CA LYS A 38 -17.85 10.01 -6.24
C LYS A 38 -17.79 11.27 -7.12
N ASP A 39 -18.42 12.36 -6.68
CA ASP A 39 -18.50 13.62 -7.40
C ASP A 39 -17.48 14.64 -6.87
N TRP A 40 -16.66 14.25 -5.88
CA TRP A 40 -15.53 15.05 -5.41
C TRP A 40 -14.33 14.85 -6.31
N ASP A 41 -13.53 15.91 -6.47
CA ASP A 41 -12.23 15.84 -7.15
C ASP A 41 -11.17 15.23 -6.22
N ILE A 42 -11.32 13.94 -5.94
CA ILE A 42 -10.40 13.16 -5.12
C ILE A 42 -10.06 11.85 -5.81
N ASN A 43 -8.87 11.34 -5.52
CA ASN A 43 -8.46 10.01 -5.93
C ASN A 43 -8.32 9.13 -4.70
N ILE A 44 -8.72 7.87 -4.82
CA ILE A 44 -8.57 6.86 -3.78
C ILE A 44 -7.61 5.81 -4.32
N TYR A 45 -6.48 5.63 -3.65
CA TYR A 45 -5.47 4.68 -4.04
C TYR A 45 -5.32 3.57 -3.01
N ARG A 46 -4.96 2.38 -3.49
CA ARG A 46 -4.62 1.26 -2.63
C ARG A 46 -3.17 1.38 -2.16
N GLY A 47 -2.88 0.92 -0.95
CA GLY A 47 -1.52 0.72 -0.48
C GLY A 47 -0.70 -0.26 -1.33
N VAL A 48 0.59 -0.35 -0.99
CA VAL A 48 1.59 -1.16 -1.71
C VAL A 48 1.31 -2.65 -1.56
N LEU A 49 1.28 -3.37 -2.69
CA LEU A 49 1.17 -4.82 -2.74
C LEU A 49 2.56 -5.44 -2.86
N THR A 50 3.03 -6.00 -1.75
CA THR A 50 4.34 -6.65 -1.65
C THR A 50 4.34 -8.01 -2.36
N GLY A 51 3.30 -8.82 -2.17
CA GLY A 51 3.23 -10.21 -2.63
C GLY A 51 4.04 -11.21 -1.78
N CYS A 52 4.79 -10.74 -0.78
CA CYS A 52 5.51 -11.53 0.22
C CYS A 52 5.91 -10.58 1.36
N ASN A 53 5.12 -10.52 2.43
CA ASN A 53 5.34 -9.54 3.48
C ASN A 53 6.64 -9.79 4.24
N GLU A 54 7.04 -11.05 4.40
CA GLU A 54 8.23 -11.48 5.12
C GLU A 54 9.53 -10.93 4.50
N ALA A 55 9.55 -10.76 3.18
CA ALA A 55 10.71 -10.21 2.47
C ALA A 55 10.76 -8.68 2.51
N PHE A 56 9.61 -8.02 2.35
CA PHE A 56 9.54 -6.57 2.13
C PHE A 56 9.24 -5.76 3.39
N ILE A 57 8.51 -6.32 4.36
CA ILE A 57 8.15 -5.64 5.61
C ILE A 57 9.07 -6.15 6.72
N ILE A 58 10.00 -5.31 7.13
CA ILE A 58 11.05 -5.63 8.09
C ILE A 58 10.86 -4.84 9.39
N SER A 59 11.40 -5.38 10.49
CA SER A 59 11.46 -4.66 11.76
C SER A 59 12.58 -3.62 11.76
N THR A 60 12.59 -2.75 12.77
CA THR A 60 13.66 -1.77 12.95
C THR A 60 15.02 -2.45 13.15
N GLU A 61 15.06 -3.56 13.88
CA GLU A 61 16.29 -4.32 14.11
C GLU A 61 16.85 -4.89 12.79
N LYS A 62 15.97 -5.43 11.94
CA LYS A 62 16.38 -5.96 10.64
C LYS A 62 16.80 -4.85 9.67
N ARG A 63 16.15 -3.68 9.73
CA ARG A 63 16.60 -2.48 8.99
C ARG A 63 18.02 -2.11 9.41
N ASP A 64 18.29 -2.03 10.70
CA ASP A 64 19.61 -1.66 11.21
C ASP A 64 20.67 -2.71 10.85
N GLU A 65 20.32 -4.00 10.86
CA GLU A 65 21.18 -5.09 10.37
C GLU A 65 21.54 -4.91 8.88
N ILE A 66 20.58 -4.60 8.02
CA ILE A 66 20.83 -4.35 6.59
C ILE A 66 21.75 -3.15 6.41
N LEU A 67 21.49 -2.04 7.12
CA LEU A 67 22.29 -0.82 7.05
C LEU A 67 23.71 -0.97 7.60
N ALA A 68 23.90 -1.84 8.59
CA ALA A 68 25.22 -2.19 9.12
C ALA A 68 26.03 -3.06 8.15
N ASN A 69 25.36 -3.85 7.30
CA ASN A 69 25.99 -4.69 6.29
C ASN A 69 26.32 -3.95 4.98
N CYS A 70 25.91 -2.69 4.82
CA CYS A 70 26.31 -1.85 3.70
C CYS A 70 27.83 -1.62 3.70
N GLN A 71 28.46 -1.77 2.54
CA GLN A 71 29.91 -1.70 2.38
C GLN A 71 30.44 -0.28 2.33
N THR A 72 29.64 0.65 1.78
CA THR A 72 30.02 2.04 1.56
C THR A 72 29.00 2.99 2.18
N LYS A 73 29.42 4.23 2.45
CA LYS A 73 28.50 5.27 2.95
C LYS A 73 27.45 5.64 1.90
N GLU A 74 27.83 5.59 0.64
CA GLU A 74 26.99 5.87 -0.52
C GLU A 74 25.93 4.79 -0.72
N GLU A 75 26.27 3.51 -0.56
CA GLU A 75 25.29 2.42 -0.50
C GLU A 75 24.35 2.62 0.68
N ARG A 76 24.88 2.89 1.88
CA ARG A 76 24.07 3.07 3.08
C ARG A 76 23.02 4.16 2.91
N LYS A 77 23.42 5.33 2.39
CA LYS A 77 22.50 6.46 2.15
C LYS A 77 21.39 6.09 1.17
N ARG A 78 21.73 5.44 0.04
CA ARG A 78 20.74 4.98 -0.94
C ARG A 78 19.80 3.93 -0.35
N THR A 79 20.33 3.01 0.47
CA THR A 79 19.53 1.99 1.17
C THR A 79 18.57 2.63 2.19
N GLU A 80 19.01 3.64 2.95
CA GLU A 80 18.15 4.40 3.86
C GLU A 80 17.00 5.09 3.11
N GLU A 81 17.24 5.58 1.90
CA GLU A 81 16.22 6.25 1.06
C GLU A 81 15.16 5.29 0.50
N ILE A 82 15.45 4.01 0.32
CA ILE A 82 14.45 3.03 -0.16
C ILE A 82 13.71 2.33 0.97
N ILE A 83 14.19 2.41 2.21
CA ILE A 83 13.52 1.82 3.37
C ILE A 83 12.60 2.86 4.01
N ARG A 84 11.28 2.69 3.84
CA ARG A 84 10.26 3.68 4.25
C ARG A 84 9.36 3.12 5.37
N PRO A 85 8.90 3.93 6.33
CA PRO A 85 7.99 3.43 7.36
C PRO A 85 6.65 3.03 6.72
N ILE A 86 6.05 1.95 7.21
CA ILE A 86 4.80 1.41 6.67
C ILE A 86 3.75 1.21 7.77
N LEU A 87 2.51 1.53 7.44
CA LEU A 87 1.31 1.25 8.23
C LEU A 87 0.55 0.07 7.63
N ARG A 88 0.06 -0.82 8.49
CA ARG A 88 -0.94 -1.83 8.15
C ARG A 88 -2.32 -1.35 8.57
N GLY A 89 -3.39 -1.95 8.05
CA GLY A 89 -4.76 -1.55 8.40
C GLY A 89 -5.03 -1.54 9.92
N ARG A 90 -4.43 -2.45 10.68
CA ARG A 90 -4.58 -2.52 12.16
C ARG A 90 -3.87 -1.41 12.94
N ASP A 91 -2.85 -0.81 12.32
CA ASP A 91 -2.05 0.26 12.89
C ASP A 91 -2.81 1.61 12.79
N ILE A 92 -3.83 1.70 11.94
CA ILE A 92 -4.68 2.89 11.76
C ILE A 92 -5.77 2.96 12.84
N LYS A 93 -5.90 4.13 13.47
CA LYS A 93 -6.90 4.42 14.51
C LYS A 93 -7.86 5.52 14.05
N ARG A 94 -8.85 5.81 14.88
CA ARG A 94 -9.76 6.95 14.64
C ARG A 94 -8.98 8.25 14.85
N TYR A 95 -8.85 9.05 13.79
CA TYR A 95 -8.15 10.33 13.74
C TYR A 95 -6.62 10.27 13.98
N SER A 96 -6.01 9.08 13.96
CA SER A 96 -4.58 8.89 14.23
C SER A 96 -4.09 7.54 13.72
N TYR A 97 -2.80 7.25 13.89
CA TYR A 97 -2.20 5.94 13.63
C TYR A 97 -1.08 5.67 14.64
N ASP A 98 -0.86 4.38 14.93
CA ASP A 98 0.19 3.91 15.82
C ASP A 98 1.22 3.13 15.01
N TRP A 99 2.31 3.79 14.61
CA TRP A 99 3.35 3.13 13.82
C TRP A 99 4.08 2.06 14.64
N ALA A 100 4.09 0.83 14.13
CA ALA A 100 4.58 -0.35 14.85
C ALA A 100 6.09 -0.59 14.72
N GLY A 101 6.89 0.40 14.32
CA GLY A 101 8.32 0.22 14.10
C GLY A 101 8.65 -0.65 12.88
N LEU A 102 7.74 -0.72 11.91
CA LEU A 102 7.85 -1.54 10.71
C LEU A 102 8.23 -0.70 9.49
N TRP A 103 9.04 -1.31 8.64
CA TRP A 103 9.62 -0.65 7.49
C TRP A 103 9.37 -1.47 6.23
N LEU A 104 9.06 -0.80 5.15
CA LEU A 104 8.96 -1.34 3.81
C LEU A 104 10.29 -1.13 3.09
N ILE A 105 10.87 -2.19 2.55
CA ILE A 105 11.91 -2.09 1.53
C ILE A 105 11.20 -1.79 0.20
N TYR A 106 11.24 -0.53 -0.22
CA TYR A 106 10.51 -0.08 -1.40
C TYR A 106 11.29 -0.36 -2.68
N ILE A 107 10.89 -1.41 -3.40
CA ILE A 107 11.53 -1.83 -4.66
C ILE A 107 10.50 -1.79 -5.80
N PRO A 108 10.46 -0.71 -6.60
CA PRO A 108 9.60 -0.65 -7.78
C PRO A 108 10.04 -1.64 -8.86
N TRP A 109 9.25 -1.73 -9.93
CA TRP A 109 9.60 -2.53 -11.11
C TRP A 109 10.85 -1.98 -11.79
N HIS A 110 11.70 -2.87 -12.31
CA HIS A 110 12.97 -2.55 -12.99
C HIS A 110 14.00 -1.85 -12.12
N PHE A 111 13.83 -1.82 -10.79
CA PHE A 111 14.77 -1.19 -9.87
C PHE A 111 16.20 -1.74 -10.03
N PRO A 112 17.26 -0.90 -10.02
CA PRO A 112 17.27 0.54 -9.80
C PRO A 112 17.08 1.40 -11.07
N LEU A 113 16.64 0.79 -12.18
CA LEU A 113 16.41 1.41 -13.49
C LEU A 113 14.93 1.71 -13.75
N GLN A 114 14.13 1.97 -12.70
CA GLN A 114 12.67 2.15 -12.80
C GLN A 114 12.21 3.29 -13.74
N PHE A 115 13.10 4.23 -14.07
CA PHE A 115 12.82 5.35 -14.97
C PHE A 115 13.28 5.09 -16.41
N ASP A 116 13.86 3.93 -16.70
CA ASP A 116 14.24 3.55 -18.05
C ASP A 116 13.05 2.90 -18.77
N ASN A 117 12.35 3.72 -19.57
CA ASN A 117 11.18 3.31 -20.36
C ASN A 117 11.51 2.31 -21.48
N THR A 118 12.79 2.03 -21.75
CA THR A 118 13.18 1.02 -22.74
C THR A 118 13.08 -0.41 -22.21
N ILE A 119 13.03 -0.58 -20.88
CA ILE A 119 12.93 -1.89 -20.26
C ILE A 119 11.50 -2.40 -20.39
N GLN A 120 11.35 -3.56 -21.02
CA GLN A 120 10.09 -4.28 -21.10
C GLN A 120 10.25 -5.65 -20.45
N GLY A 121 9.38 -5.93 -19.49
CA GLY A 121 9.43 -7.18 -18.76
C GLY A 121 10.62 -7.30 -17.81
N SER A 122 10.82 -8.48 -17.23
CA SER A 122 11.91 -8.70 -16.29
C SER A 122 13.29 -8.52 -16.95
N SER A 123 14.15 -7.71 -16.35
CA SER A 123 15.47 -7.38 -16.90
C SER A 123 16.61 -7.95 -16.07
N GLU A 124 17.45 -8.78 -16.71
CA GLU A 124 18.72 -9.21 -16.12
C GLU A 124 19.69 -8.04 -15.89
N ARG A 125 19.59 -6.99 -16.72
CA ARG A 125 20.38 -5.76 -16.56
C ARG A 125 20.02 -5.07 -15.25
N ALA A 126 18.72 -4.94 -14.96
CA ALA A 126 18.26 -4.38 -13.69
C ALA A 126 18.74 -5.21 -12.49
N GLU A 127 18.69 -6.56 -12.57
CA GLU A 127 19.21 -7.40 -11.49
C GLU A 127 20.72 -7.22 -11.26
N LYS A 128 21.52 -7.10 -12.33
CA LYS A 128 22.98 -6.85 -12.22
C LYS A 128 23.25 -5.51 -11.55
N GLU A 129 22.56 -4.45 -11.97
CA GLU A 129 22.67 -3.12 -11.36
C GLU A 129 22.21 -3.14 -9.89
N PHE A 130 21.13 -3.85 -9.57
CA PHE A 130 20.65 -3.98 -8.20
C PHE A 130 21.69 -4.64 -7.29
N CYS A 131 22.29 -5.74 -7.74
CA CYS A 131 23.35 -6.45 -7.02
C CYS A 131 24.60 -5.57 -6.79
N GLN A 132 24.97 -4.74 -7.76
CA GLN A 132 26.13 -3.84 -7.65
C GLN A 132 25.86 -2.62 -6.78
N GLN A 133 24.69 -2.00 -6.93
CA GLN A 133 24.35 -0.74 -6.27
C GLN A 133 23.83 -0.93 -4.84
N TYR A 134 23.16 -2.05 -4.56
CA TYR A 134 22.52 -2.35 -3.27
C TYR A 134 22.85 -3.77 -2.79
N PRO A 135 24.13 -4.15 -2.65
CA PRO A 135 24.52 -5.51 -2.31
C PRO A 135 23.93 -6.01 -0.98
N ALA A 136 23.80 -5.16 0.04
CA ALA A 136 23.19 -5.54 1.33
C ALA A 136 21.71 -5.91 1.18
N VAL A 137 20.93 -5.09 0.46
CA VAL A 137 19.50 -5.33 0.23
C VAL A 137 19.29 -6.51 -0.71
N TYR A 138 20.10 -6.63 -1.76
CA TYR A 138 20.07 -7.78 -2.66
C TYR A 138 20.29 -9.09 -1.90
N LYS A 139 21.28 -9.13 -1.01
CA LYS A 139 21.56 -10.31 -0.16
C LYS A 139 20.39 -10.67 0.75
N HIS A 140 19.70 -9.67 1.33
CA HIS A 140 18.48 -9.90 2.10
C HIS A 140 17.38 -10.51 1.21
N MET A 141 17.09 -9.91 0.05
CA MET A 141 16.08 -10.41 -0.88
C MET A 141 16.38 -11.82 -1.38
N LEU A 142 17.66 -12.16 -1.56
CA LEU A 142 18.10 -13.48 -2.02
C LEU A 142 17.66 -14.61 -1.09
N GLN A 143 17.54 -14.35 0.22
CA GLN A 143 17.06 -15.33 1.21
C GLN A 143 15.63 -15.80 0.90
N TYR A 144 14.84 -14.92 0.29
CA TYR A 144 13.44 -15.16 -0.06
C TYR A 144 13.24 -15.48 -1.54
N LYS A 145 14.32 -15.65 -2.34
CA LYS A 145 14.24 -15.82 -3.80
C LYS A 145 13.26 -16.91 -4.22
N LYS A 146 13.26 -18.05 -3.53
CA LYS A 146 12.34 -19.16 -3.83
C LYS A 146 10.87 -18.75 -3.70
N GLU A 147 10.51 -18.10 -2.59
CA GLU A 147 9.15 -17.64 -2.32
C GLU A 147 8.78 -16.52 -3.29
N LEU A 148 9.68 -15.55 -3.47
CA LEU A 148 9.49 -14.40 -4.33
C LEU A 148 9.31 -14.79 -5.80
N SER A 149 10.09 -15.74 -6.32
CA SER A 149 9.93 -16.25 -7.69
C SER A 149 8.69 -17.14 -7.85
N ALA A 150 8.19 -17.77 -6.79
CA ALA A 150 7.02 -18.62 -6.80
C ALA A 150 5.68 -17.86 -6.61
N ARG A 151 5.72 -16.52 -6.50
CA ARG A 151 4.56 -15.62 -6.44
C ARG A 151 3.75 -15.69 -7.74
N ASN A 152 2.94 -14.67 -8.04
CA ASN A 152 2.11 -14.59 -9.23
C ASN A 152 2.88 -15.01 -10.50
N LYS A 153 2.69 -16.26 -10.93
CA LYS A 153 3.47 -16.92 -12.00
C LYS A 153 3.20 -16.31 -13.36
N ALA A 154 2.10 -15.57 -13.51
CA ALA A 154 1.75 -14.89 -14.74
C ALA A 154 2.48 -13.54 -14.91
N GLU A 155 3.05 -12.97 -13.84
CA GLU A 155 3.69 -11.64 -13.90
C GLU A 155 5.14 -11.64 -13.41
N THR A 156 5.46 -12.41 -12.36
CA THR A 156 6.79 -12.39 -11.73
C THR A 156 7.81 -13.08 -12.64
N GLY A 157 8.92 -12.40 -12.96
CA GLY A 157 9.89 -12.89 -13.93
C GLY A 157 9.44 -12.81 -15.38
N ILE A 158 8.31 -12.12 -15.64
CA ILE A 158 7.79 -11.86 -16.98
C ILE A 158 7.62 -10.35 -17.18
N ARG A 159 6.84 -9.70 -16.31
CA ARG A 159 6.58 -8.25 -16.34
C ARG A 159 7.57 -7.44 -15.51
N TYR A 160 8.08 -8.03 -14.44
CA TYR A 160 9.00 -7.40 -13.50
C TYR A 160 9.89 -8.46 -12.85
N GLU A 161 10.98 -8.03 -12.24
CA GLU A 161 12.00 -8.90 -11.66
C GLU A 161 11.51 -9.57 -10.37
N TRP A 162 12.04 -10.76 -10.07
CA TRP A 162 11.59 -11.55 -8.93
C TRP A 162 11.72 -10.84 -7.58
N TYR A 163 12.60 -9.85 -7.45
CA TYR A 163 12.85 -9.08 -6.22
C TYR A 163 12.01 -7.79 -6.12
N ALA A 164 11.22 -7.44 -7.13
CA ALA A 164 10.40 -6.23 -7.11
C ALA A 164 9.08 -6.45 -6.35
N LEU A 165 8.49 -5.35 -5.90
CA LEU A 165 7.13 -5.32 -5.35
C LEU A 165 6.14 -5.78 -6.42
N GLN A 166 5.12 -6.55 -6.01
CA GLN A 166 4.11 -7.03 -6.96
C GLN A 166 3.32 -5.86 -7.58
N ARG A 167 2.93 -4.86 -6.78
CA ARG A 167 2.42 -3.57 -7.26
C ARG A 167 2.85 -2.46 -6.30
N TRP A 168 3.38 -1.38 -6.85
CA TRP A 168 3.89 -0.24 -6.08
C TRP A 168 3.18 1.08 -6.39
N GLY A 169 2.15 1.05 -7.24
CA GLY A 169 1.40 2.25 -7.63
C GLY A 169 2.19 3.15 -8.58
N ALA A 170 2.71 2.61 -9.68
CA ALA A 170 3.60 3.33 -10.61
C ALA A 170 3.11 4.72 -11.05
N ASN A 171 1.78 4.93 -11.12
CA ASN A 171 1.18 6.20 -11.53
C ASN A 171 0.91 7.18 -10.36
N TYR A 172 0.97 6.73 -9.11
CA TYR A 172 0.56 7.49 -7.92
C TYR A 172 1.52 7.31 -6.74
N TRP A 173 2.73 6.81 -6.98
CA TRP A 173 3.68 6.55 -5.90
C TRP A 173 4.12 7.83 -5.18
N GLU A 174 4.12 8.96 -5.89
CA GLU A 174 4.40 10.29 -5.33
C GLU A 174 3.30 10.74 -4.37
N ASP A 175 2.06 10.25 -4.52
CA ASP A 175 0.97 10.58 -3.62
C ASP A 175 1.16 9.97 -2.23
N PHE A 176 1.97 8.91 -2.09
CA PHE A 176 2.40 8.44 -0.77
C PHE A 176 3.26 9.47 -0.04
N LEU A 177 3.91 10.40 -0.76
CA LEU A 177 4.77 11.44 -0.17
C LEU A 177 4.01 12.74 0.12
N LYS A 178 2.71 12.79 -0.18
CA LYS A 178 1.85 13.95 0.07
C LYS A 178 1.05 13.76 1.36
N PRO A 179 0.56 14.86 1.97
CA PRO A 179 -0.41 14.78 3.05
C PRO A 179 -1.66 14.03 2.60
N LYS A 180 -2.13 13.06 3.38
CA LYS A 180 -3.18 12.12 2.96
C LYS A 180 -3.97 11.52 4.11
N ILE A 181 -5.20 11.10 3.81
CA ILE A 181 -6.04 10.34 4.75
C ILE A 181 -5.82 8.87 4.49
N VAL A 182 -5.52 8.09 5.52
CA VAL A 182 -5.30 6.65 5.41
C VAL A 182 -6.38 5.88 6.16
N TRP A 183 -6.88 4.79 5.59
CA TRP A 183 -7.86 3.92 6.26
C TRP A 183 -7.71 2.46 5.86
N GLY A 184 -8.11 1.56 6.75
CA GLY A 184 -8.11 0.12 6.48
C GLY A 184 -9.26 -0.28 5.56
N GLU A 185 -9.02 -1.25 4.68
CA GLU A 185 -10.04 -1.86 3.81
C GLU A 185 -11.15 -2.54 4.62
N ILE A 186 -10.76 -3.23 5.68
CA ILE A 186 -11.67 -3.95 6.58
C ILE A 186 -11.54 -3.37 7.98
N SER A 187 -12.67 -2.93 8.54
CA SER A 187 -12.73 -2.43 9.91
C SER A 187 -14.09 -2.71 10.54
N ASP A 188 -14.10 -2.90 11.85
CA ASP A 188 -15.28 -3.02 12.69
C ASP A 188 -15.96 -1.66 12.92
N ILE A 189 -15.17 -0.58 12.93
CA ILE A 189 -15.63 0.80 13.02
C ILE A 189 -14.84 1.66 12.01
N PRO A 190 -15.39 2.78 11.53
CA PRO A 190 -14.64 3.67 10.65
C PRO A 190 -13.38 4.23 11.34
N LYS A 191 -12.20 3.86 10.81
CA LYS A 191 -10.88 4.31 11.29
C LYS A 191 -10.15 5.01 10.17
N PHE A 192 -10.09 6.34 10.26
CA PHE A 192 -9.36 7.20 9.33
C PHE A 192 -8.24 7.88 10.10
N GLY A 193 -7.00 7.67 9.68
CA GLY A 193 -5.82 8.40 10.14
C GLY A 193 -5.47 9.51 9.16
N PHE A 194 -4.78 10.54 9.62
CA PHE A 194 -4.26 11.61 8.76
C PHE A 194 -2.73 11.64 8.85
N ASP A 195 -2.06 11.37 7.74
CA ASP A 195 -0.62 11.53 7.61
C ASP A 195 -0.35 12.93 7.04
N ALA A 196 -0.08 13.88 7.93
CA ALA A 196 0.14 15.27 7.57
C ALA A 196 1.48 15.50 6.84
N LYS A 197 2.46 14.61 7.03
CA LYS A 197 3.82 14.79 6.51
C LYS A 197 4.09 14.01 5.23
N GLY A 198 3.23 13.04 4.88
CA GLY A 198 3.47 12.16 3.75
C GLY A 198 4.62 11.19 4.00
N GLU A 199 4.90 10.83 5.26
CA GLU A 199 6.02 9.96 5.60
C GLU A 199 5.63 8.48 5.52
N MET A 200 4.34 8.16 5.70
CA MET A 200 3.87 6.80 5.91
C MET A 200 3.44 6.15 4.60
N TYR A 201 4.06 5.03 4.26
CA TYR A 201 3.51 4.11 3.27
C TYR A 201 2.41 3.26 3.89
N CYS A 202 1.52 2.74 3.07
CA CYS A 202 0.42 1.88 3.53
C CYS A 202 0.53 0.52 2.85
N GLU A 203 0.26 -0.55 3.59
CA GLU A 203 0.10 -1.89 3.06
C GLU A 203 -1.16 -1.98 2.18
N ALA A 204 -1.20 -2.94 1.28
CA ALA A 204 -2.34 -3.28 0.43
C ALA A 204 -3.68 -3.56 1.17
N THR A 205 -3.68 -3.65 2.50
CA THR A 205 -4.87 -3.75 3.37
C THR A 205 -5.44 -2.38 3.75
N SER A 206 -4.89 -1.31 3.20
CA SER A 206 -5.26 0.08 3.47
C SER A 206 -5.34 0.89 2.18
N PHE A 207 -6.03 2.02 2.26
CA PHE A 207 -6.18 3.00 1.20
C PHE A 207 -5.62 4.35 1.65
N LEU A 208 -5.29 5.18 0.67
CA LEU A 208 -4.84 6.57 0.83
C LEU A 208 -5.56 7.50 -0.16
#